data_AF-A0A9E8LSY4-F1
#
_entry.id   AF-A0A9E8LSY4-F1
#
_cell.length_a   1.000
_cell.length_b   1.000
_cell.length_c   1.000
_cell.angle_alpha   90.00
_cell.angle_beta   90.00
_cell.angle_gamma   90.00
#
_symmetry.space_group_name_H-M   'P 1'
#
loop_
_entity.id
_entity.type
_entity.pdbx_description
1 polymer ?
#
loop_
_entity_poly.entity_id
_entity_poly.type
_entity_poly.pdbx_seq_one_letter_code
_entity_poly.pdbx_strand_id
1 'polypeptide(L)' 'MFIDFLLGGAIFIYAISVLVKHFKKSKKGKCATCALKDHCQSPCNDVLNRQ' A
#
# COMPACT_ATOMS: atom_id res chain seq x y z
N MET A 1 16.21 -0.58 30.82
CA MET A 1 14.74 -0.69 30.93
C MET A 1 14.03 0.24 29.95
N PHE A 2 14.19 1.57 30.00
CA PHE A 2 13.53 2.48 29.04
C PHE A 2 14.08 2.40 27.61
N ILE A 3 15.40 2.19 27.48
CA ILE A 3 16.10 2.08 26.20
C ILE A 3 15.62 0.86 25.41
N ASP A 4 15.35 -0.25 26.10
CA ASP A 4 14.89 -1.51 25.50
C ASP A 4 13.49 -1.36 24.89
N PHE A 5 12.59 -0.67 25.60
CA PHE A 5 11.27 -0.31 25.08
C PHE A 5 11.36 0.66 23.90
N LEU A 6 12.31 1.60 23.93
CA LEU A 6 12.50 2.56 22.84
C LEU A 6 13.05 1.89 21.58
N LEU A 7 14.01 0.97 21.72
CA LEU A 7 14.56 0.18 20.61
C LEU A 7 13.51 -0.76 20.02
N GLY A 8 12.80 -1.51 20.88
CA GLY A 8 11.74 -2.40 20.45
C GLY A 8 10.58 -1.65 19.77
N GLY A 9 10.16 -0.54 20.37
CA GLY A 9 9.11 0.33 19.83
C GLY A 9 9.49 0.95 18.48
N ALA A 10 10.72 1.45 18.32
CA ALA A 10 11.17 2.05 17.07
C ALA A 10 11.11 1.06 15.88
N ILE A 11 11.53 -0.19 16.09
CA ILE A 11 11.47 -1.24 15.07
C ILE A 11 10.01 -1.57 14.72
N PHE A 12 9.16 -1.75 15.73
CA PHE A 12 7.75 -2.08 15.53
C PHE A 12 6.98 -0.97 14.81
N ILE A 13 7.21 0.29 15.19
CA ILE A 13 6.61 1.47 14.55
C ILE A 13 7.02 1.54 13.07
N TYR A 14 8.30 1.31 12.76
CA TYR A 14 8.79 1.32 11.38
C TYR A 14 8.12 0.22 10.55
N ALA A 15 8.09 -1.01 11.06
CA ALA A 15 7.46 -2.13 10.38
C ALA A 15 5.96 -1.88 10.14
N ILE A 16 5.22 -1.43 11.15
CA ILE A 16 3.79 -1.11 11.04
C ILE A 16 3.56 -0.01 10.00
N SER A 17 4.37 1.05 9.98
CA SER A 17 4.21 2.15 9.01
C SER A 17 4.38 1.66 7.56
N VAL A 18 5.37 0.80 7.32
CA VAL A 18 5.60 0.17 6.03
C VAL A 18 4.43 -0.76 5.68
N LEU A 19 4.01 -1.63 6.59
CA LEU A 19 2.87 -2.53 6.42
C LEU A 19 1.59 -1.74 6.10
N VAL A 20 1.24 -0.69 6.84
CA VAL A 20 0.06 0.14 6.58
C VAL A 20 0.12 0.80 5.21
N LYS A 21 1.28 1.32 4.80
CA LYS A 21 1.47 1.91 3.47
C LYS A 21 1.35 0.86 2.36
N HIS A 22 1.89 -0.34 2.59
CA HIS A 22 1.79 -1.47 1.68
C HIS A 22 0.38 -2.03 1.60
N PHE A 23 -0.35 -2.15 2.70
CA PHE A 23 -1.75 -2.55 2.74
C PHE A 23 -2.65 -1.52 2.05
N LYS A 24 -2.41 -0.22 2.27
CA LYS A 24 -3.13 0.86 1.57
C LYS A 24 -2.82 0.88 0.07
N LYS A 25 -1.63 0.45 -0.35
CA LYS A 25 -1.25 0.28 -1.76
C LYS A 25 -1.75 -1.04 -2.35
N SER A 26 -1.86 -2.10 -1.55
CA SER A 26 -2.41 -3.40 -1.95
C SER A 26 -3.91 -3.30 -2.22
N LYS A 27 -4.65 -2.50 -1.43
CA LYS A 27 -6.06 -2.17 -1.71
C LYS A 27 -6.29 -1.35 -2.99
N LYS A 28 -5.24 -0.76 -3.59
CA LYS A 28 -5.35 -0.05 -4.88
C LYS A 28 -5.39 -0.99 -6.10
N GLY A 29 -5.31 -2.30 -5.91
CA GLY A 29 -5.55 -3.30 -6.95
C GLY A 29 -4.64 -3.18 -8.19
N LYS A 30 -4.97 -3.91 -9.25
CA LYS A 30 -4.22 -3.99 -10.51
C LYS A 30 -4.00 -2.62 -11.19
N CYS A 31 -4.83 -1.62 -10.88
CA CYS A 31 -4.72 -0.26 -11.42
C CYS A 31 -3.70 0.64 -10.65
N ALA A 32 -3.09 0.18 -9.56
CA ALA A 32 -2.11 0.95 -8.79
C ALA A 32 -0.73 1.08 -9.47
N THR A 33 -0.43 0.19 -10.41
CA THR A 33 0.81 0.20 -11.22
C THR A 33 0.65 0.98 -12.52
N CYS A 34 -0.56 1.40 -12.87
CA CYS A 34 -0.77 2.23 -14.04
C CYS A 34 -0.24 3.65 -13.78
N ALA A 35 0.77 4.04 -14.57
CA ALA A 35 1.15 5.45 -14.77
C ALA A 35 -0.02 6.30 -15.31
N LEU A 36 -1.09 5.65 -15.79
CA LEU A 36 -2.28 6.23 -16.40
C LEU A 36 -3.43 6.53 -15.40
N LYS A 37 -3.16 6.61 -14.10
CA LYS A 37 -4.18 6.99 -13.09
C LYS A 37 -4.76 8.39 -13.29
N ASP A 38 -3.98 9.32 -13.84
CA ASP A 38 -4.41 10.71 -14.10
C ASP A 38 -5.23 10.87 -15.40
N HIS A 39 -5.21 9.87 -16.30
CA HIS A 39 -5.93 9.90 -17.58
C HIS A 39 -6.99 8.80 -17.73
N CYS A 40 -7.21 7.98 -16.69
CA CYS A 40 -8.19 6.91 -16.74
C CYS A 40 -9.59 7.46 -16.43
N GLN A 41 -10.29 7.93 -17.48
CA GLN A 41 -11.72 8.27 -17.42
C GLN A 41 -12.65 7.03 -17.56
N SER A 42 -12.10 5.82 -17.66
CA SER A 42 -12.85 4.57 -17.84
C SER A 42 -12.90 3.76 -16.53
N PRO A 43 -14.07 3.17 -16.18
CA PRO A 43 -14.16 2.32 -14.99
C PRO A 43 -13.27 1.08 -15.18
N CYS A 44 -12.31 0.85 -14.27
CA CYS A 44 -11.38 -0.30 -14.21
C CYS A 44 -12.09 -1.69 -14.13
N ASN A 45 -13.41 -1.73 -14.29
CA ASN A 45 -14.24 -2.92 -14.27
C ASN A 45 -14.20 -3.68 -15.61
N ASP A 46 -13.87 -3.01 -16.71
CA ASP A 46 -13.88 -3.60 -18.07
C ASP A 46 -12.63 -4.47 -18.36
N VAL A 47 -11.50 -4.17 -17.70
CA VAL A 47 -10.22 -4.86 -17.91
C VAL A 47 -10.13 -6.20 -17.13
N LEU A 48 -11.02 -6.42 -16.15
CA LEU A 48 -11.08 -7.68 -15.39
C LEU A 48 -11.80 -8.80 -16.13
N ASN A 49 -12.44 -8.51 -17.27
CA ASN A 49 -13.24 -9.47 -18.07
C ASN A 49 -12.50 -9.99 -19.33
N ARG A 50 -11.18 -9.78 -19.42
CA ARG A 50 -10.32 -10.20 -20.55
C ARG A 50 -9.04 -10.92 -20.08
N GLN A 51 -9.06 -11.52 -18.88
CA GLN A 51 -8.04 -12.46 -18.37
C GLN A 51 -8.70 -13.74 -17.89
#